data_AF-A0A2T0TUR9-F1
#
_entry.id   AF-A0A2T0TUR9-F1
#
_cell.length_a   1.000
_cell.length_b   1.000
_cell.length_c   1.000
_cell.angle_alpha   90.00
_cell.angle_beta   90.00
_cell.angle_gamma   90.00
#
_symmetry.space_group_name_H-M   'P 1'
#
loop_
_entity.id
_entity.type
_entity.pdbx_description
1 polymer ?
#
loop_
_entity_poly.entity_id
_entity_poly.type
_entity_poly.pdbx_seq_one_letter_code
_entity_poly.pdbx_strand_id
1 'polypeptide(L)'
;MTATLDHTQASETITAVVVAAARAAAALVPASSELVPGAAVTDPDAVPLPPAAAAAVSARLSGEVSGDVVLVLSADVVEALDNSPVGPMDVATALRPALEAAAATLGRVRVDAERTEDPVTALDGLRDKGMFVAVPLLAGDDHQATLALQVTLPDAAPRTQRGSLDLLRHVAMEVTVEIGRTRMTVGELLSLHPGEVVELDRAASAPADLLVNGTLIARGEVVVVDEDFGLRISEIVTDAATELGQAAP
;
A
#
# COMPACT_ATOMS: atom_id res chain seq x y z
N MET A 1 10.92 7.72 -30.82
CA MET A 1 9.69 8.43 -30.38
C MET A 1 9.02 7.57 -29.31
N THR A 2 9.74 7.32 -28.21
CA THR A 2 9.47 6.19 -27.28
C THR A 2 9.71 6.54 -25.80
N ALA A 3 10.06 7.78 -25.46
CA ALA A 3 10.45 8.17 -24.10
C ALA A 3 9.31 8.74 -23.23
N THR A 4 8.13 9.01 -23.81
CA THR A 4 7.02 9.66 -23.09
C THR A 4 6.15 8.67 -22.30
N LEU A 5 6.21 7.37 -22.61
CA LEU A 5 5.37 6.34 -21.97
C LEU A 5 5.91 5.87 -20.61
N ASP A 6 7.23 5.87 -20.41
CA ASP A 6 7.91 5.36 -19.20
C ASP A 6 7.65 6.22 -17.93
N HIS A 7 7.52 7.55 -18.08
CA HIS A 7 7.36 8.47 -16.95
C HIS A 7 5.94 8.44 -16.36
N THR A 8 4.94 8.28 -17.23
CA THR A 8 3.53 8.17 -16.83
C THR A 8 3.30 6.88 -16.03
N GLN A 9 3.87 5.76 -16.47
CA GLN A 9 3.67 4.45 -15.85
C GLN A 9 4.27 4.34 -14.44
N ALA A 10 5.43 4.98 -14.22
CA ALA A 10 6.06 5.05 -12.89
C ALA A 10 5.24 5.92 -11.91
N SER A 11 4.72 7.06 -12.38
CA SER A 11 3.87 7.93 -11.56
C SER A 11 2.53 7.27 -11.20
N GLU A 12 1.95 6.51 -12.13
CA GLU A 12 0.74 5.70 -11.90
C GLU A 12 0.97 4.59 -10.88
N THR A 13 2.11 3.89 -10.95
CA THR A 13 2.44 2.80 -10.01
C THR A 13 2.55 3.32 -8.57
N ILE A 14 3.22 4.46 -8.38
CA ILE A 14 3.39 5.07 -7.05
C ILE A 14 2.06 5.57 -6.51
N THR A 15 1.28 6.22 -7.37
CA THR A 15 -0.08 6.65 -7.01
C THR A 15 -0.94 5.45 -6.58
N ALA A 16 -0.87 4.32 -7.29
CA ALA A 16 -1.58 3.10 -6.93
C ALA A 16 -1.13 2.52 -5.58
N VAL A 17 0.17 2.53 -5.29
CA VAL A 17 0.70 2.11 -3.98
C VAL A 17 0.19 3.01 -2.85
N VAL A 18 0.19 4.33 -3.03
CA VAL A 18 -0.32 5.25 -2.01
C VAL A 18 -1.83 5.13 -1.84
N VAL A 19 -2.58 4.86 -2.91
CA VAL A 19 -4.02 4.56 -2.82
C VAL A 19 -4.27 3.25 -2.03
N ALA A 20 -3.42 2.24 -2.20
CA ALA A 20 -3.48 1.02 -1.38
C ALA A 20 -3.17 1.31 0.09
N ALA A 21 -2.16 2.15 0.37
CA ALA A 21 -1.84 2.63 1.72
C ALA A 21 -3.03 3.39 2.35
N ALA A 22 -3.66 4.27 1.58
CA ALA A 22 -4.85 5.02 1.98
C ALA A 22 -6.01 4.09 2.31
N ARG A 23 -6.22 3.03 1.54
CA ARG A 23 -7.24 2.02 1.83
C ARG A 23 -6.95 1.28 3.14
N ALA A 24 -5.69 0.90 3.36
CA ALA A 24 -5.29 0.20 4.58
C ALA A 24 -5.48 1.08 5.83
N ALA A 25 -5.12 2.36 5.76
CA ALA A 25 -5.41 3.32 6.82
C ALA A 25 -6.92 3.49 7.03
N ALA A 26 -7.68 3.70 5.95
CA ALA A 26 -9.12 3.95 5.98
C ALA A 26 -9.91 2.87 6.74
N ALA A 27 -9.50 1.60 6.60
CA ALA A 27 -10.12 0.47 7.30
C ALA A 27 -9.98 0.53 8.84
N LEU A 28 -9.03 1.32 9.35
CA LEU A 28 -8.71 1.46 10.78
C LEU A 28 -8.94 2.87 11.32
N VAL A 29 -9.37 3.81 10.48
CA VAL A 29 -9.82 5.13 10.96
C VAL A 29 -11.18 4.94 11.66
N PRO A 30 -11.36 5.41 12.89
CA PRO A 30 -12.61 5.30 13.64
C PRO A 30 -13.65 6.30 13.14
N ALA A 31 -14.17 6.06 11.94
CA ALA A 31 -15.28 6.77 11.34
C ALA A 31 -16.62 6.06 11.61
N SER A 32 -17.73 6.79 11.53
CA SER A 32 -19.09 6.26 11.69
C SER A 32 -19.55 5.36 10.52
N SER A 33 -18.79 5.38 9.43
CA SER A 33 -19.04 4.65 8.18
C SER A 33 -17.72 4.24 7.54
N GLU A 34 -17.76 3.21 6.69
CA GLU A 34 -16.59 2.75 5.96
C GLU A 34 -16.03 3.86 5.06
N LEU A 35 -14.73 4.10 5.17
CA LEU A 35 -14.01 5.09 4.37
C LEU A 35 -13.40 4.44 3.13
N VAL A 36 -13.59 5.08 1.98
CA VAL A 36 -13.08 4.62 0.69
C VAL A 36 -12.12 5.68 0.13
N PRO A 37 -10.94 5.28 -0.40
CA PRO A 37 -10.04 6.20 -1.07
C PRO A 37 -10.67 6.84 -2.31
N GLY A 38 -10.56 8.16 -2.42
CA GLY A 38 -10.93 8.94 -3.60
C GLY A 38 -9.76 9.15 -4.57
N ALA A 39 -9.88 10.17 -5.41
CA ALA A 39 -8.86 10.49 -6.42
C ALA A 39 -7.58 11.03 -5.78
N ALA A 40 -6.45 10.38 -6.06
CA ALA A 40 -5.16 10.81 -5.57
C ALA A 40 -4.70 12.12 -6.22
N VAL A 41 -4.02 12.95 -5.43
CA VAL A 41 -3.47 14.24 -5.83
C VAL A 41 -1.97 14.25 -5.58
N THR A 42 -1.19 14.61 -6.59
CA THR A 42 0.28 14.67 -6.53
C THR A 42 0.79 16.10 -6.32
N ASP A 43 -0.07 17.09 -6.47
CA ASP A 43 0.24 18.50 -6.23
C ASP A 43 0.05 18.84 -4.73
N PRO A 44 1.12 19.17 -4.00
CA PRO A 44 1.05 19.51 -2.58
C PRO A 44 0.33 20.84 -2.29
N ASP A 45 0.06 21.66 -3.31
CA ASP A 45 -0.76 22.87 -3.18
C ASP A 45 -2.25 22.62 -3.44
N ALA A 46 -2.61 21.46 -3.98
CA ALA A 46 -3.99 21.09 -4.32
C ALA A 46 -4.57 19.98 -3.43
N VAL A 47 -3.98 19.75 -2.27
CA VAL A 47 -4.41 18.70 -1.33
C VAL A 47 -5.86 18.92 -0.92
N PRO A 48 -6.79 17.99 -1.21
CA PRO A 48 -8.16 18.10 -0.76
C PRO A 48 -8.16 17.98 0.76
N LEU A 49 -8.83 18.90 1.45
CA LEU A 49 -9.02 18.84 2.90
C LEU A 49 -10.47 18.44 3.23
N PRO A 50 -10.72 17.69 4.31
CA PRO A 50 -12.07 17.44 4.77
C PRO A 50 -12.73 18.75 5.22
N PRO A 51 -14.07 18.89 5.10
CA PRO A 51 -14.79 20.03 5.63
C PRO A 51 -14.50 20.19 7.12
N ALA A 52 -14.14 21.40 7.54
CA ALA A 52 -13.75 21.69 8.92
C ALA A 52 -12.65 20.73 9.45
N ALA A 53 -11.58 20.52 8.67
CA ALA A 53 -10.41 19.78 9.11
C ALA A 53 -9.96 20.23 10.50
N ALA A 54 -10.05 19.33 11.48
CA ALA A 54 -9.96 19.67 12.89
C ALA A 54 -8.62 19.28 13.52
N ALA A 55 -8.01 18.19 13.03
CA ALA A 55 -6.72 17.71 13.51
C ALA A 55 -5.97 17.00 12.39
N ALA A 56 -4.64 16.97 12.49
CA ALA A 56 -3.82 16.09 11.70
C ALA A 56 -2.87 15.30 12.61
N VAL A 57 -2.64 14.04 12.27
CA VAL A 57 -1.62 13.21 12.91
C VAL A 57 -0.49 13.01 11.93
N SER A 58 0.69 13.50 12.27
CA SER A 58 1.91 13.34 11.49
C SER A 58 2.81 12.29 12.14
N ALA A 59 3.47 11.47 11.33
CA ALA A 59 4.46 10.52 11.80
C ALA A 59 5.59 10.36 10.78
N ARG A 60 6.79 10.10 11.28
CA ARG A 60 7.93 9.79 10.43
C ARG A 60 7.93 8.31 10.06
N LEU A 61 8.24 8.02 8.81
CA LEU A 61 8.44 6.69 8.28
C LEU A 61 9.93 6.36 8.19
N SER A 62 10.31 5.19 8.67
CA SER A 62 11.69 4.70 8.66
C SER A 62 11.76 3.24 8.19
N GLY A 63 12.78 2.87 7.41
CA GLY A 63 12.92 1.51 6.87
C GLY A 63 13.35 1.51 5.41
N GLU A 64 12.78 0.60 4.62
CA GLU A 64 13.02 0.50 3.17
C GLU A 64 12.57 1.77 2.43
N VAL A 65 11.47 2.35 2.88
CA VAL A 65 11.01 3.68 2.48
C VAL A 65 11.10 4.58 3.70
N SER A 66 11.71 5.75 3.51
CA SER A 66 11.75 6.81 4.52
C SER A 66 10.88 7.97 4.07
N GLY A 67 10.38 8.75 5.01
CA GLY A 67 9.52 9.89 4.67
C GLY A 67 8.66 10.32 5.84
N ASP A 68 7.59 11.03 5.54
CA ASP A 68 6.61 11.51 6.49
C ASP A 68 5.21 11.15 6.00
N VAL A 69 4.35 10.72 6.91
CA VAL A 69 2.92 10.47 6.67
C VAL A 69 2.10 11.43 7.50
N VAL A 70 1.04 11.98 6.91
CA VAL A 70 0.08 12.86 7.58
C VAL A 70 -1.32 12.33 7.31
N LEU A 71 -2.10 12.15 8.37
CA LEU A 71 -3.52 11.85 8.27
C LEU A 71 -4.31 13.04 8.81
N VAL A 72 -4.97 13.77 7.92
CA VAL A 72 -5.86 14.88 8.28
C VAL A 72 -7.25 14.34 8.55
N LEU A 73 -7.92 14.82 9.60
CA LEU A 73 -9.25 14.40 10.02
C LEU A 73 -10.26 15.55 9.98
N SER A 74 -11.50 15.23 9.63
CA SER A 74 -12.67 16.08 9.84
C SER A 74 -13.00 16.23 11.32
N ALA A 75 -13.77 17.28 11.65
CA ALA A 75 -14.31 17.48 12.99
C ALA A 75 -15.13 16.28 13.48
N ASP A 76 -15.93 15.66 12.61
CA ASP A 76 -16.79 14.53 12.96
C ASP A 76 -15.99 13.31 13.47
N VAL A 77 -14.85 13.01 12.83
CA VAL A 77 -13.97 11.90 13.26
C VAL A 77 -13.29 12.21 14.59
N VAL A 78 -12.85 13.46 14.79
CA VAL A 78 -12.25 13.88 16.07
C VAL A 78 -13.30 13.84 17.19
N GLU A 79 -14.52 14.29 16.94
CA GLU A 79 -15.61 14.25 17.91
C GLU A 79 -16.02 12.80 18.24
N ALA A 80 -15.99 11.88 17.27
CA ALA A 80 -16.24 10.47 17.50
C ALA A 80 -15.18 9.82 18.42
N LEU A 81 -13.91 10.25 18.29
CA LEU A 81 -12.82 9.82 19.16
C LEU A 81 -12.97 10.36 20.59
N ASP A 82 -13.31 11.63 20.74
CA ASP A 82 -13.52 12.27 22.06
C ASP A 82 -14.71 11.67 22.81
N ASN A 83 -15.77 11.30 22.08
CA ASN A 83 -16.99 10.70 22.65
C ASN A 83 -16.98 9.16 22.65
N SER A 84 -15.79 8.56 22.52
CA SER A 84 -15.65 7.11 22.49
C SER A 84 -16.18 6.43 23.76
N PRO A 85 -16.88 5.27 23.65
CA PRO A 85 -17.44 4.55 24.80
C PRO A 85 -16.38 4.01 25.77
N VAL A 86 -15.12 3.96 25.36
CA VAL A 86 -13.98 3.58 26.22
C VAL A 86 -13.31 4.77 26.92
N GLY A 87 -13.88 5.98 26.79
CA GLY A 87 -13.35 7.23 27.35
C GLY A 87 -12.63 8.08 26.30
N PRO A 88 -12.26 9.33 26.64
CA PRO A 88 -11.57 10.24 25.72
C PRO A 88 -10.22 9.62 25.34
N MET A 89 -10.03 9.40 24.04
CA MET A 89 -8.80 8.84 23.48
C MET A 89 -7.97 9.96 22.86
N ASP A 90 -6.66 9.94 23.12
CA ASP A 90 -5.72 10.79 22.41
C ASP A 90 -5.74 10.45 20.91
N VAL A 91 -5.93 11.46 20.06
CA VAL A 91 -6.12 11.30 18.61
C VAL A 91 -4.91 10.63 17.96
N ALA A 92 -3.69 10.97 18.39
CA ALA A 92 -2.46 10.39 17.86
C ALA A 92 -2.40 8.89 18.17
N THR A 93 -2.66 8.54 19.43
CA THR A 93 -2.67 7.15 19.91
C THR A 93 -3.74 6.32 19.21
N ALA A 94 -4.94 6.88 19.01
CA ALA A 94 -6.04 6.19 18.36
C ALA A 94 -5.79 5.92 16.86
N LEU A 95 -5.05 6.80 16.18
CA LEU A 95 -4.73 6.67 14.75
C LEU A 95 -3.44 5.91 14.44
N ARG A 96 -2.61 5.61 15.45
CA ARG A 96 -1.39 4.82 15.25
C ARG A 96 -1.62 3.53 14.43
N PRO A 97 -2.66 2.69 14.71
CA PRO A 97 -2.92 1.50 13.91
C PRO A 97 -3.20 1.79 12.43
N ALA A 98 -3.89 2.90 12.12
CA ALA A 98 -4.17 3.31 10.75
C ALA A 98 -2.88 3.73 10.01
N LEU A 99 -1.98 4.47 10.68
CA LEU A 99 -0.69 4.83 10.12
C LEU A 99 0.21 3.61 9.88
N GLU A 100 0.21 2.66 10.83
CA GLU A 100 0.97 1.41 10.71
C GLU A 100 0.45 0.55 9.55
N ALA A 101 -0.88 0.45 9.38
CA ALA A 101 -1.47 -0.26 8.25
C ALA A 101 -1.13 0.38 6.90
N ALA A 102 -1.15 1.71 6.80
CA ALA A 102 -0.66 2.41 5.61
C ALA A 102 0.83 2.11 5.36
N ALA A 103 1.69 2.22 6.37
CA ALA A 103 3.12 1.98 6.25
C ALA A 103 3.44 0.54 5.82
N ALA A 104 2.69 -0.45 6.31
CA ALA A 104 2.88 -1.87 5.96
C ALA A 104 2.67 -2.14 4.45
N THR A 105 1.87 -1.32 3.76
CA THR A 105 1.72 -1.43 2.30
C THR A 105 2.94 -0.96 1.51
N LEU A 106 3.84 -0.21 2.16
CA LEU A 106 5.05 0.36 1.57
C LEU A 106 6.28 -0.56 1.73
N GLY A 107 6.08 -1.79 2.22
CA GLY A 107 7.13 -2.76 2.50
C GLY A 107 7.54 -2.78 3.96
N ARG A 108 8.83 -2.99 4.25
CA ARG A 108 9.34 -3.05 5.64
C ARG A 108 9.59 -1.65 6.17
N VAL A 109 8.49 -0.93 6.44
CA VAL A 109 8.47 0.43 6.97
C VAL A 109 7.92 0.42 8.39
N ARG A 110 8.54 1.21 9.26
CA ARG A 110 8.10 1.48 10.62
C ARG A 110 7.58 2.89 10.72
N VAL A 111 6.57 3.07 11.56
CA VAL A 111 6.05 4.37 11.96
C VAL A 111 6.75 4.75 13.27
N ASP A 112 7.45 5.87 13.27
CA ASP A 112 8.11 6.41 14.46
C ASP A 112 7.05 7.06 15.40
N ALA A 113 7.43 8.04 16.22
CA ALA A 113 6.49 8.72 17.10
C ALA A 113 5.55 9.65 16.31
N GLU A 114 4.24 9.45 16.45
CA GLU A 114 3.22 10.38 15.95
C GLU A 114 3.08 11.64 16.80
N ARG A 115 2.61 12.70 16.14
CA ARG A 115 2.34 14.01 16.73
C ARG A 115 1.01 14.51 16.21
N THR A 116 0.17 15.05 17.10
CA THR A 116 -1.03 15.78 16.70
C THR A 116 -0.67 17.23 16.43
N GLU A 117 -1.04 17.72 15.25
CA GLU A 117 -0.71 19.06 14.76
C GLU A 117 -1.92 19.69 14.04
N ASP A 118 -1.83 20.99 13.78
CA ASP A 118 -2.78 21.69 12.92
C ASP A 118 -2.67 21.15 11.47
N PRO A 119 -3.79 20.92 10.76
CA PRO A 119 -3.78 20.35 9.41
C PRO A 119 -2.90 21.07 8.40
N VAL A 120 -2.88 22.40 8.41
CA VAL A 120 -2.09 23.19 7.46
C VAL A 120 -0.62 23.05 7.80
N THR A 121 -0.27 23.13 9.08
CA THR A 121 1.11 22.97 9.55
C THR A 121 1.67 21.58 9.21
N ALA A 122 0.87 20.53 9.39
CA ALA A 122 1.28 19.16 9.08
C ALA A 122 1.53 18.96 7.59
N LEU A 123 0.66 19.48 6.72
CA LEU A 123 0.81 19.40 5.27
C LEU A 123 1.99 20.25 4.75
N ASP A 124 2.20 21.45 5.31
CA ASP A 124 3.37 22.27 5.01
C ASP A 124 4.68 21.51 5.27
N GLY A 125 4.71 20.68 6.32
CA GLY A 125 5.82 19.81 6.65
C GLY A 125 6.19 18.78 5.57
N LEU A 126 5.30 18.52 4.60
CA LEU A 126 5.51 17.56 3.51
C LEU A 126 6.03 18.18 2.20
N ARG A 127 5.89 19.51 2.01
CA ARG A 127 6.00 20.17 0.70
C ARG A 127 7.38 20.10 0.03
N ASP A 128 8.46 19.98 0.81
CA ASP A 128 9.84 20.16 0.30
C ASP A 128 10.75 18.92 0.42
N LYS A 129 10.19 17.74 0.73
CA LYS A 129 11.01 16.60 1.20
C LYS A 129 11.11 15.40 0.23
N GLY A 130 10.39 15.40 -0.88
CA GLY A 130 10.46 14.31 -1.85
C GLY A 130 9.19 14.15 -2.69
N MET A 131 8.85 12.91 -3.02
CA MET A 131 7.65 12.60 -3.78
C MET A 131 6.42 12.62 -2.88
N PHE A 132 5.41 13.37 -3.31
CA PHE A 132 4.21 13.65 -2.55
C PHE A 132 2.98 13.05 -3.24
N VAL A 133 2.12 12.40 -2.47
CA VAL A 133 0.80 11.95 -2.90
C VAL A 133 -0.17 12.09 -1.74
N ALA A 134 -1.32 12.72 -1.98
CA ALA A 134 -2.44 12.79 -1.05
C ALA A 134 -3.65 12.06 -1.61
N VAL A 135 -4.40 11.39 -0.73
CA VAL A 135 -5.58 10.61 -1.09
C VAL A 135 -6.70 10.97 -0.11
N PRO A 136 -7.81 11.57 -0.58
CA PRO A 136 -8.98 11.81 0.26
C PRO A 136 -9.65 10.49 0.61
N LEU A 137 -10.25 10.41 1.79
CA LEU A 137 -10.98 9.26 2.31
C LEU A 137 -12.43 9.67 2.52
N LEU A 138 -13.32 9.00 1.79
CA LEU A 138 -14.72 9.37 1.63
C LEU A 138 -15.64 8.37 2.31
N ALA A 139 -16.60 8.88 3.07
CA ALA A 139 -17.75 8.16 3.60
C ALA A 139 -18.95 8.42 2.66
N GLY A 140 -19.11 7.61 1.61
CA GLY A 140 -20.04 7.96 0.52
C GLY A 140 -19.54 9.22 -0.21
N ASP A 141 -20.31 10.30 -0.14
CA ASP A 141 -19.92 11.61 -0.72
C ASP A 141 -19.20 12.53 0.29
N ASP A 142 -19.14 12.13 1.57
CA ASP A 142 -18.60 12.96 2.64
C ASP A 142 -17.09 12.75 2.82
N HIS A 143 -16.30 13.81 2.66
CA HIS A 143 -14.86 13.75 2.86
C HIS A 143 -14.50 13.85 4.35
N GLN A 144 -14.13 12.72 4.95
CA GLN A 144 -13.90 12.65 6.40
C GLN A 144 -12.43 12.66 6.81
N ALA A 145 -11.51 12.27 5.94
CA ALA A 145 -10.09 12.30 6.22
C ALA A 145 -9.24 12.39 4.95
N THR A 146 -7.98 12.81 5.04
CA THR A 146 -7.03 12.80 3.93
C THR A 146 -5.72 12.17 4.37
N LEU A 147 -5.28 11.12 3.69
CA LEU A 147 -3.94 10.57 3.89
C LEU A 147 -2.98 11.25 2.91
N ALA A 148 -2.01 11.99 3.42
CA ALA A 148 -0.91 12.54 2.64
C ALA A 148 0.39 11.82 2.99
N LEU A 149 1.12 11.43 1.96
CA LEU A 149 2.36 10.71 2.08
C LEU A 149 3.46 11.45 1.33
N GLN A 150 4.55 11.72 2.03
CA GLN A 150 5.79 12.15 1.44
C GLN A 150 6.80 11.02 1.60
N VAL A 151 7.31 10.50 0.49
CA VAL A 151 8.36 9.47 0.50
C VAL A 151 9.66 10.06 -0.04
N THR A 152 10.73 9.88 0.72
CA THR A 152 12.10 10.14 0.31
C THR A 152 12.74 8.78 0.06
N LEU A 153 13.02 8.48 -1.21
CA LEU A 153 13.86 7.35 -1.53
C LEU A 153 15.30 7.65 -1.05
N PRO A 154 16.00 6.69 -0.44
CA PRO A 154 17.35 6.92 0.06
C PRO A 154 18.27 7.45 -1.05
N ASP A 155 18.92 8.58 -0.75
CA ASP A 155 19.80 9.32 -1.65
C ASP A 155 20.98 8.44 -2.12
N ALA A 156 20.98 8.07 -3.39
CA ALA A 156 22.16 7.56 -4.07
C ALA A 156 22.81 8.73 -4.82
N ALA A 157 23.97 9.17 -4.32
CA ALA A 157 24.85 10.26 -4.78
C ALA A 157 24.75 10.67 -6.28
N PRO A 158 25.00 11.95 -6.62
CA PRO A 158 24.52 12.56 -7.85
C PRO A 158 25.27 12.04 -9.08
N ARG A 159 24.58 11.31 -9.97
CA ARG A 159 25.07 11.00 -11.32
C ARG A 159 23.94 11.05 -12.36
N THR A 160 23.89 12.17 -13.07
CA THR A 160 23.46 12.37 -14.46
C THR A 160 22.38 11.43 -15.03
N GLN A 161 21.12 11.91 -15.01
CA GLN A 161 20.08 11.74 -16.04
C GLN A 161 20.13 10.48 -16.95
N ARG A 162 20.15 9.27 -16.37
CA ARG A 162 19.83 8.00 -17.07
C ARG A 162 19.18 6.90 -16.21
N GLY A 163 18.79 7.14 -14.96
CA GLY A 163 18.36 6.05 -14.06
C GLY A 163 17.06 6.31 -13.32
N SER A 164 15.90 6.08 -13.94
CA SER A 164 14.63 5.90 -13.21
C SER A 164 14.29 4.41 -13.10
N LEU A 165 14.47 3.64 -14.18
CA LEU A 165 14.40 2.17 -14.16
C LEU A 165 15.55 1.51 -13.36
N ASP A 166 16.74 2.12 -13.30
CA ASP A 166 17.86 1.59 -12.49
C ASP A 166 17.62 1.70 -10.97
N LEU A 167 16.76 2.62 -10.54
CA LEU A 167 16.41 2.80 -9.12
C LEU A 167 15.47 1.69 -8.64
N LEU A 168 14.53 1.26 -9.49
CA LEU A 168 13.59 0.16 -9.20
C LEU A 168 14.23 -1.23 -9.28
N ARG A 169 15.40 -1.38 -9.92
CA ARG A 169 16.12 -2.66 -9.98
C ARG A 169 16.52 -3.22 -8.61
N HIS A 170 16.52 -2.39 -7.57
CA HIS A 170 17.00 -2.76 -6.24
C HIS A 170 15.90 -2.86 -5.19
N VAL A 171 14.62 -2.69 -5.58
CA VAL A 171 13.49 -2.89 -4.68
C VAL A 171 13.27 -4.40 -4.52
N ALA A 172 13.53 -4.91 -3.31
CA ALA A 172 13.24 -6.30 -2.99
C ALA A 172 11.74 -6.49 -2.80
N MET A 173 11.17 -7.49 -3.46
CA MET A 173 9.75 -7.86 -3.31
C MET A 173 9.65 -9.29 -2.82
N GLU A 174 8.64 -9.59 -2.01
CA GLU A 174 8.31 -10.96 -1.68
C GLU A 174 7.69 -11.64 -2.90
N VAL A 175 8.28 -12.77 -3.29
CA VAL A 175 7.82 -13.58 -4.41
C VAL A 175 7.41 -14.93 -3.85
N THR A 176 6.17 -15.34 -4.13
CA THR A 176 5.62 -16.62 -3.72
C THR A 176 5.49 -17.52 -4.95
N VAL A 177 6.03 -18.74 -4.87
CA VAL A 177 5.77 -19.79 -5.85
C VAL A 177 4.70 -20.72 -5.27
N GLU A 178 3.59 -20.86 -5.99
CA GLU A 178 2.44 -21.62 -5.53
C GLU A 178 2.16 -22.82 -6.45
N ILE A 179 2.18 -24.01 -5.86
CA ILE A 179 1.93 -25.28 -6.57
C ILE A 179 0.42 -25.53 -6.74
N GLY A 180 -0.40 -25.07 -5.79
CA GLY A 180 -1.86 -25.19 -5.83
C GLY A 180 -2.51 -24.85 -4.50
N ARG A 181 -3.84 -24.75 -4.49
CA ARG A 181 -4.64 -24.44 -3.30
C ARG A 181 -5.61 -25.57 -3.00
N THR A 182 -6.14 -25.59 -1.79
CA THR A 182 -7.30 -26.41 -1.47
C THR A 182 -8.15 -25.72 -0.41
N ARG A 183 -9.39 -26.16 -0.24
CA ARG A 183 -10.29 -25.68 0.81
C ARG A 183 -10.67 -26.86 1.68
N MET A 184 -10.58 -26.68 3.00
CA MET A 184 -10.97 -27.69 3.98
C MET A 184 -11.69 -27.02 5.15
N THR A 185 -12.50 -27.79 5.87
CA THR A 185 -13.13 -27.38 7.11
C THR A 185 -12.10 -27.28 8.24
N VAL A 186 -12.46 -26.54 9.30
CA VAL A 186 -11.61 -26.43 10.50
C VAL A 186 -11.33 -27.80 11.12
N GLY A 187 -12.32 -28.71 11.12
CA GLY A 187 -12.16 -30.06 11.66
C GLY A 187 -11.15 -30.89 10.89
N GLU A 188 -11.16 -30.83 9.56
CA GLU A 188 -10.19 -31.51 8.68
C GLU A 188 -8.78 -30.95 8.92
N LEU A 189 -8.61 -29.63 8.98
CA LEU A 189 -7.32 -28.99 9.25
C LEU A 189 -6.71 -29.42 10.60
N LEU A 190 -7.53 -29.49 11.65
CA LEU A 190 -7.09 -29.91 12.98
C LEU A 190 -6.82 -31.41 13.10
N SER A 191 -7.29 -32.20 12.14
CA SER A 191 -7.08 -33.65 12.10
C SER A 191 -5.80 -34.05 11.36
N LEU A 192 -5.14 -33.10 10.69
CA LEU A 192 -3.92 -33.35 9.93
C LEU A 192 -2.83 -33.98 10.78
N HIS A 193 -2.27 -35.09 10.30
CA HIS A 193 -1.17 -35.78 10.97
C HIS A 193 -0.02 -36.13 10.01
N PRO A 194 1.20 -36.38 10.54
CA PRO A 194 2.33 -36.77 9.69
C PRO A 194 1.98 -37.97 8.80
N GLY A 195 2.30 -37.85 7.51
CA GLY A 195 2.02 -38.87 6.49
C GLY A 195 0.66 -38.72 5.77
N GLU A 196 -0.18 -37.78 6.20
CA GLU A 196 -1.42 -37.46 5.49
C GLU A 196 -1.14 -36.68 4.19
N VAL A 197 -1.89 -37.00 3.14
CA VAL A 197 -1.74 -36.39 1.80
C VAL A 197 -2.91 -35.44 1.57
N VAL A 198 -2.59 -34.17 1.36
CA VAL A 198 -3.59 -33.13 1.04
C VAL A 198 -3.63 -32.93 -0.48
N GLU A 199 -4.80 -33.16 -1.08
CA GLU A 199 -5.01 -32.91 -2.50
C GLU A 199 -5.20 -31.42 -2.78
N LEU A 200 -4.56 -30.95 -3.85
CA LEU A 200 -4.64 -29.56 -4.32
C LEU A 200 -5.54 -29.46 -5.56
N ASP A 201 -5.99 -28.25 -5.87
CA ASP A 201 -6.86 -27.92 -7.01
C ASP A 201 -6.14 -27.89 -8.37
N ARG A 202 -4.90 -28.38 -8.43
CA ARG A 202 -4.04 -28.30 -9.61
C ARG A 202 -3.49 -29.68 -10.01
N ALA A 203 -3.51 -29.96 -11.32
CA ALA A 203 -2.90 -31.15 -11.88
C ALA A 203 -1.36 -31.09 -11.76
N ALA A 204 -0.71 -32.22 -11.48
CA ALA A 204 0.75 -32.28 -11.31
C ALA A 204 1.57 -31.82 -12.54
N SER A 205 0.97 -31.85 -13.73
CA SER A 205 1.58 -31.39 -14.98
C SER A 205 1.29 -29.92 -15.31
N ALA A 206 0.46 -29.25 -14.51
CA ALA A 206 0.16 -27.84 -14.72
C ALA A 206 1.31 -26.98 -14.17
N PRO A 207 1.60 -25.82 -14.80
CA PRO A 207 2.63 -24.94 -14.29
C PRO A 207 2.26 -24.39 -12.91
N ALA A 208 3.24 -24.13 -12.06
CA ALA A 208 3.09 -23.41 -10.81
C ALA A 208 2.94 -21.91 -11.09
N ASP A 209 2.26 -21.22 -10.18
CA ASP A 209 2.02 -19.79 -10.25
C ASP A 209 3.14 -19.03 -9.53
N LEU A 210 3.59 -17.92 -10.12
CA LEU A 210 4.48 -16.96 -9.49
C LEU A 210 3.66 -15.73 -9.11
N LEU A 211 3.63 -15.44 -7.81
CA LEU A 211 2.91 -14.32 -7.25
C LEU A 211 3.86 -13.31 -6.62
N VAL A 212 3.52 -12.02 -6.72
CA VAL A 212 4.15 -10.93 -5.97
C VAL A 212 3.03 -10.23 -5.23
N ASN A 213 3.15 -10.16 -3.91
CA ASN A 213 2.11 -9.60 -3.03
C ASN A 213 0.71 -10.18 -3.32
N GLY A 214 0.63 -11.48 -3.66
CA GLY A 214 -0.61 -12.18 -3.97
C GLY A 214 -1.18 -11.97 -5.39
N THR A 215 -0.51 -11.19 -6.25
CA THR A 215 -0.91 -11.01 -7.65
C THR A 215 -0.12 -11.94 -8.56
N LEU A 216 -0.81 -12.70 -9.42
CA LEU A 216 -0.18 -13.58 -10.42
C LEU A 216 0.55 -12.76 -11.48
N ILE A 217 1.84 -13.00 -11.67
CA ILE A 217 2.66 -12.32 -12.69
C ILE A 217 3.26 -13.29 -13.72
N ALA A 218 3.46 -14.55 -13.36
CA ALA A 218 4.01 -15.54 -14.27
C ALA A 218 3.58 -16.95 -13.89
N ARG A 219 3.78 -17.87 -14.82
CA ARG A 219 3.64 -19.30 -14.64
C ARG A 219 4.92 -20.00 -15.06
N GLY A 220 5.21 -21.13 -14.43
CA GLY A 220 6.43 -21.87 -14.73
C GLY A 220 6.43 -23.30 -14.22
N GLU A 221 7.49 -24.02 -14.57
CA GLU A 221 7.72 -25.39 -14.08
C GLU A 221 8.66 -25.34 -12.88
N VAL A 222 8.28 -26.05 -11.81
CA VAL A 222 9.17 -26.22 -10.65
C VAL A 222 10.32 -27.14 -11.07
N VAL A 223 11.54 -26.66 -10.87
CA VAL A 223 12.79 -27.37 -11.16
C VAL A 223 13.63 -27.46 -9.90
N VAL A 224 14.61 -28.36 -9.88
CA VAL A 224 15.61 -28.43 -8.82
C VAL A 224 16.94 -27.96 -9.39
N VAL A 225 17.58 -26.99 -8.72
CA VAL A 225 18.89 -26.44 -9.09
C VAL A 225 19.75 -26.46 -7.84
N ASP A 226 20.90 -27.14 -7.88
CA ASP A 226 21.85 -27.22 -6.77
C ASP A 226 21.21 -27.62 -5.43
N GLU A 227 20.29 -28.59 -5.45
CA GLU A 227 19.49 -29.08 -4.31
C GLU A 227 18.38 -28.15 -3.81
N ASP A 228 18.27 -26.94 -4.37
CA ASP A 228 17.20 -25.98 -4.08
C ASP A 228 16.07 -26.06 -5.12
N PHE A 229 14.85 -25.70 -4.70
CA PHE A 229 13.74 -25.52 -5.62
C PHE A 229 13.86 -24.19 -6.39
N GLY A 230 13.63 -24.24 -7.69
CA GLY A 230 13.54 -23.08 -8.57
C GLY A 230 12.28 -23.13 -9.43
N LEU A 231 11.97 -22.01 -10.09
CA LEU A 231 10.88 -21.93 -11.06
C LEU A 231 11.43 -21.52 -12.43
N ARG A 232 11.26 -22.39 -13.43
CA ARG A 232 11.53 -22.05 -14.83
C ARG A 232 10.29 -21.40 -15.42
N ILE A 233 10.36 -20.09 -15.67
CA ILE A 233 9.26 -19.31 -16.24
C ILE A 233 8.91 -19.85 -17.63
N SER A 234 7.65 -20.26 -17.81
CA SER A 234 7.09 -20.70 -19.09
C SER A 234 6.25 -19.61 -19.75
N GLU A 235 5.57 -18.79 -18.96
CA GLU A 235 4.66 -17.74 -19.42
C GLU A 235 4.72 -16.56 -18.45
N ILE A 236 4.73 -15.33 -18.98
CA ILE A 236 4.52 -14.10 -18.21
C ILE A 236 3.10 -13.64 -18.51
N VAL A 237 2.29 -13.44 -17.48
CA VAL A 237 0.89 -13.03 -17.65
C VAL A 237 0.89 -11.51 -17.84
N THR A 238 0.59 -11.04 -19.05
CA THR A 238 0.66 -9.61 -19.44
C THR A 238 -0.53 -8.75 -18.97
N ASP A 239 -1.39 -9.27 -18.10
CA ASP A 239 -2.68 -8.64 -17.79
C ASP A 239 -2.68 -7.67 -16.60
N ALA A 240 -1.58 -7.55 -15.85
CA ALA A 240 -1.47 -6.48 -14.85
C ALA A 240 -1.48 -5.07 -15.48
N ALA A 241 -1.18 -4.95 -16.79
CA ALA A 241 -1.17 -3.67 -17.51
C ALA A 241 -2.39 -3.41 -18.41
N THR A 242 -3.16 -4.44 -18.79
CA THR A 242 -4.18 -4.30 -19.86
C THR A 242 -5.60 -4.11 -19.34
N GLU A 243 -5.97 -4.69 -18.18
CA GLU A 243 -7.34 -4.58 -17.66
C GLU A 243 -7.65 -3.24 -16.95
N LEU A 244 -6.63 -2.49 -16.51
CA LEU A 244 -6.82 -1.16 -15.90
C LEU A 244 -6.88 -0.01 -16.94
N GLY A 245 -6.69 -0.31 -18.23
CA GLY A 245 -6.62 0.69 -19.31
C GLY A 245 -7.87 0.75 -20.22
N GLN A 246 -8.89 -0.08 -20.00
CA GLN A 246 -10.06 -0.16 -20.89
C GLN A 246 -11.39 0.05 -20.14
N ALA A 247 -11.62 1.28 -19.67
CA ALA A 247 -12.97 1.76 -19.38
C ALA A 247 -13.08 3.26 -19.68
N ALA A 248 -13.18 3.61 -20.96
CA ALA A 248 -13.88 4.81 -21.41
C ALA A 248 -14.36 4.60 -22.86
N PRO A 249 -15.64 4.88 -23.19
CA PRO A 249 -16.12 4.90 -24.57
C PRO A 249 -15.58 6.09 -25.38
#